data_AF-A0A967ABV6-F1
#
_entry.id   AF-A0A967ABV6-F1
#
_cell.length_a   1.000
_cell.length_b   1.000
_cell.length_c   1.000
_cell.angle_alpha   90.00
_cell.angle_beta   90.00
_cell.angle_gamma   90.00
#
_symmetry.space_group_name_H-M   'P 1'
#
loop_
_entity.id
_entity.type
_entity.pdbx_description
1 polymer ?
#
loop_
_entity_poly.entity_id
_entity_poly.type
_entity_poly.pdbx_seq_one_letter_code
_entity_poly.pdbx_strand_id
1 'polypeptide(L)'
;MINKLLVLLFSLLGIVILIYSFFLPTDSEIYRLLWYYDFILCLYFLFDFLKQFFESKNKFRFFFTVGWLDLLSAVPVMYQFRFFRIFRIVRIIRILNSITSLASILDFVKSKPKQSFFGFIIFFIVSSLLITSVGVLYLEQEVGNITTAEDCLWWAMVTISTVGYGDLYPVTNLGRFLAMILIFTGVVSFGALLSYINGRLNSFKN
;
A
#
# COMPACT_ATOMS: atom_id res chain seq x y z
N MET A 1 7.08 1.43 -16.33
CA MET A 1 5.67 1.25 -16.71
C MET A 1 4.92 0.36 -15.72
N ILE A 2 5.49 -0.77 -15.22
CA ILE A 2 4.98 -1.50 -14.04
C ILE A 2 4.75 -0.54 -12.85
N ASN A 3 5.71 0.36 -12.60
CA ASN A 3 5.54 1.43 -11.60
C ASN A 3 4.27 2.24 -11.80
N LYS A 4 3.86 2.57 -13.05
CA LYS A 4 2.66 3.38 -13.29
C LYS A 4 1.37 2.65 -12.90
N LEU A 5 1.27 1.35 -13.22
CA LEU A 5 0.13 0.53 -12.81
C LEU A 5 0.08 0.38 -11.28
N LEU A 6 1.21 0.08 -10.65
CA LEU A 6 1.31 -0.03 -9.19
C LEU A 6 0.98 1.29 -8.49
N VAL A 7 1.47 2.41 -9.02
CA VAL A 7 1.18 3.75 -8.49
C VAL A 7 -0.31 4.02 -8.54
N LEU A 8 -1.00 3.66 -9.63
CA LEU A 8 -2.46 3.78 -9.72
C LEU A 8 -3.19 2.86 -8.72
N LEU A 9 -2.82 1.59 -8.67
CA LEU A 9 -3.50 0.65 -7.76
C LEU A 9 -3.31 1.05 -6.30
N PHE A 10 -2.10 1.49 -5.92
CA PHE A 10 -1.83 2.03 -4.60
C PHE A 10 -2.47 3.39 -4.36
N SER A 11 -2.68 4.22 -5.38
CA SER A 11 -3.42 5.48 -5.21
C SER A 11 -4.89 5.21 -4.93
N LEU A 12 -5.50 4.21 -5.60
CA LEU A 12 -6.84 3.72 -5.29
C LEU A 12 -6.94 3.14 -3.88
N LEU A 13 -5.96 2.32 -3.47
CA LEU A 13 -5.90 1.80 -2.10
C LEU A 13 -5.79 2.92 -1.07
N GLY A 14 -4.93 3.91 -1.33
CA GLY A 14 -4.80 5.11 -0.49
C GLY A 14 -6.12 5.88 -0.37
N ILE A 15 -6.93 5.95 -1.43
CA ILE A 15 -8.27 6.55 -1.37
C ILE A 15 -9.19 5.74 -0.44
N VAL A 16 -9.19 4.42 -0.54
CA VAL A 16 -9.99 3.55 0.33
C VAL A 16 -9.60 3.73 1.80
N ILE A 17 -8.30 3.73 2.10
CA ILE A 17 -7.76 3.99 3.44
C ILE A 17 -8.28 5.32 3.96
N LEU A 18 -8.13 6.39 3.16
CA LEU A 18 -8.56 7.72 3.54
C LEU A 18 -10.07 7.81 3.81
N ILE A 19 -10.89 7.20 2.95
CA ILE A 19 -12.35 7.15 3.12
C ILE A 19 -12.67 6.47 4.45
N TYR A 20 -12.06 5.32 4.73
CA TYR A 20 -12.33 4.59 5.96
C TYR A 20 -11.84 5.35 7.20
N SER A 21 -10.65 5.95 7.17
CA SER A 21 -10.12 6.82 8.23
C SER A 21 -10.99 8.05 8.52
N PHE A 22 -11.84 8.49 7.59
CA PHE A 22 -12.74 9.63 7.81
C PHE A 22 -13.89 9.29 8.77
N PHE A 23 -14.31 8.04 8.81
CA PHE A 23 -15.41 7.58 9.66
C PHE A 23 -14.94 7.13 11.05
N LEU A 24 -13.63 7.00 11.26
CA LEU A 24 -13.05 6.50 12.51
C LEU A 24 -12.67 7.64 13.47
N PRO A 25 -12.85 7.46 14.79
CA PRO A 25 -12.30 8.36 15.79
C PRO A 25 -10.78 8.46 15.68
N THR A 26 -10.23 9.67 15.84
CA THR A 26 -8.77 9.91 15.72
C THR A 26 -7.94 9.23 16.79
N ASP A 27 -8.56 8.84 17.90
CA ASP A 27 -7.89 8.19 19.03
C ASP A 27 -7.96 6.65 18.93
N SER A 28 -8.60 6.12 17.89
CA SER A 28 -8.71 4.67 17.66
C SER A 28 -7.38 4.07 17.20
N GLU A 29 -7.07 2.87 17.68
CA GLU A 29 -5.94 2.06 17.20
C GLU A 29 -6.06 1.72 15.71
N ILE A 30 -7.27 1.52 15.20
CA ILE A 30 -7.50 1.27 13.78
C ILE A 30 -7.16 2.51 12.95
N TYR A 31 -7.48 3.70 13.45
CA TYR A 31 -7.09 4.95 12.80
C TYR A 31 -5.55 5.06 12.71
N ARG A 32 -4.85 4.74 13.81
CA ARG A 32 -3.38 4.72 13.86
C ARG A 32 -2.77 3.70 12.90
N LEU A 33 -3.34 2.50 12.83
CA LEU A 33 -2.93 1.45 11.89
C LEU A 33 -3.05 1.93 10.43
N LEU A 34 -4.19 2.50 10.07
CA LEU A 34 -4.42 3.05 8.72
C LEU A 34 -3.46 4.20 8.40
N TRP A 35 -3.12 5.02 9.39
CA TRP A 35 -2.15 6.09 9.24
C TRP A 35 -0.75 5.53 8.92
N TYR A 36 -0.32 4.45 9.57
CA TYR A 36 0.94 3.77 9.22
C TYR A 36 0.93 3.26 7.77
N TYR A 37 -0.16 2.65 7.32
CA TYR A 37 -0.28 2.23 5.92
C TYR A 37 -0.25 3.42 4.95
N ASP A 38 -0.99 4.50 5.21
CA ASP A 38 -0.95 5.69 4.35
C ASP A 38 0.44 6.35 4.33
N PHE A 39 1.14 6.38 5.46
CA PHE A 39 2.50 6.87 5.55
C PHE A 39 3.47 6.06 4.68
N ILE A 40 3.40 4.72 4.74
CA ILE A 40 4.22 3.83 3.90
C ILE A 40 3.90 4.04 2.41
N LEU A 41 2.62 4.17 2.05
CA LEU A 41 2.21 4.47 0.67
C LEU A 41 2.73 5.83 0.20
N CYS A 42 2.71 6.86 1.07
CA CYS A 42 3.26 8.17 0.77
C CYS A 42 4.77 8.11 0.53
N LEU A 43 5.52 7.37 1.34
CA LEU A 43 6.95 7.15 1.12
C LEU A 43 7.23 6.46 -0.22
N TYR A 44 6.41 5.48 -0.60
CA TYR A 44 6.52 4.85 -1.91
C TYR A 44 6.32 5.85 -3.06
N PHE A 45 5.28 6.70 -2.98
CA PHE A 45 5.05 7.74 -3.99
C PHE A 45 6.13 8.80 -4.02
N LEU A 46 6.67 9.17 -2.85
CA LEU A 46 7.80 10.08 -2.76
C LEU A 46 9.02 9.50 -3.48
N PHE A 47 9.29 8.22 -3.28
CA PHE A 47 10.41 7.54 -3.93
C PHE A 47 10.22 7.48 -5.46
N ASP A 48 9.00 7.19 -5.93
CA ASP A 48 8.70 7.18 -7.37
C ASP A 48 8.83 8.59 -7.98
N PHE A 49 8.34 9.63 -7.30
CA PHE A 49 8.52 11.02 -7.70
C PHE A 49 10.00 11.40 -7.79
N LEU A 50 10.79 11.10 -6.75
CA LEU A 50 12.22 11.41 -6.72
C LEU A 50 12.95 10.73 -7.89
N LYS A 51 12.64 9.47 -8.16
CA LYS A 51 13.19 8.75 -9.30
C LYS A 51 12.89 9.45 -10.63
N GLN A 52 11.61 9.78 -10.87
CA GLN A 52 11.21 10.50 -12.08
C GLN A 52 11.87 11.88 -12.19
N PHE A 53 12.01 12.59 -11.07
CA PHE A 53 12.64 13.89 -11.01
C PHE A 53 14.13 13.82 -11.40
N PHE A 54 14.88 12.84 -10.87
CA PHE A 54 16.30 12.66 -11.20
C PHE A 54 16.54 12.13 -12.62
N GLU A 55 15.65 11.30 -13.15
CA GLU A 55 15.75 10.78 -14.52
C GLU A 55 15.32 11.81 -15.59
N SER A 56 14.62 12.89 -15.19
CA SER A 56 14.13 13.90 -16.13
C SER A 56 15.26 14.79 -16.69
N LYS A 57 15.38 14.87 -18.01
CA LYS A 57 16.40 15.71 -18.70
C LYS A 57 16.27 17.20 -18.41
N ASN A 58 15.06 17.69 -18.11
CA ASN A 58 14.77 19.09 -17.80
C ASN A 58 13.88 19.19 -16.55
N LYS A 59 14.54 19.29 -15.39
CA LYS A 59 13.90 19.29 -14.06
C LYS A 59 12.86 20.39 -13.88
N PHE A 60 13.14 21.60 -14.40
CA PHE A 60 12.22 22.73 -14.34
C PHE A 60 10.93 22.48 -15.13
N ARG A 61 11.04 22.01 -16.38
CA ARG A 61 9.87 21.71 -17.20
C ARG A 61 9.06 20.57 -16.58
N PHE A 62 9.72 19.54 -16.06
CA PHE A 62 9.06 18.41 -15.39
C PHE A 62 8.29 18.86 -14.14
N PHE A 63 8.89 19.67 -13.27
CA PHE A 63 8.25 20.14 -12.04
C PHE A 63 7.00 20.98 -12.34
N PHE A 64 7.07 21.92 -13.29
CA PHE A 64 5.96 22.82 -13.60
C PHE A 64 4.85 22.22 -14.48
N THR A 65 5.07 21.08 -15.13
CA THR A 65 4.01 20.40 -15.89
C THR A 65 3.29 19.33 -15.08
N VAL A 66 4.03 18.42 -14.42
CA VAL A 66 3.45 17.22 -13.77
C VAL A 66 4.01 17.01 -12.36
N GLY A 67 5.28 17.36 -12.13
CA GLY A 67 5.97 17.02 -10.89
C GLY A 67 5.46 17.72 -9.63
N TRP A 68 4.87 18.91 -9.73
CA TRP A 68 4.30 19.61 -8.57
C TRP A 68 3.09 18.86 -7.98
N LEU A 69 2.30 18.22 -8.83
CA LEU A 69 1.16 17.40 -8.43
C LEU A 69 1.59 16.08 -7.79
N ASP A 70 2.62 15.44 -8.33
CA ASP A 70 3.19 14.20 -7.78
C ASP A 70 3.85 14.46 -6.42
N LEU A 71 4.57 15.58 -6.26
CA LEU A 71 5.16 15.99 -4.99
C LEU A 71 4.09 16.25 -3.92
N LEU A 72 3.02 16.97 -4.26
CA LEU A 72 1.88 17.18 -3.35
C LEU A 72 1.20 15.88 -2.94
N SER A 73 1.18 14.89 -3.82
CA SER A 73 0.58 13.57 -3.57
C SER A 73 1.44 12.68 -2.65
N ALA A 74 2.73 13.01 -2.53
CA ALA A 74 3.72 12.28 -1.73
C ALA A 74 3.85 12.81 -0.28
N VAL A 75 3.23 13.94 0.05
CA VAL A 75 3.29 14.51 1.40
C VAL A 75 2.31 13.79 2.33
N PRO A 76 2.78 13.10 3.38
CA PRO A 76 1.90 12.48 4.37
C PRO A 76 1.19 13.56 5.20
N VAL A 77 -0.09 13.35 5.50
CA VAL A 77 -0.85 14.26 6.36
C VAL A 77 -0.39 14.04 7.81
N MET A 78 0.45 14.95 8.30
CA MET A 78 0.99 14.88 9.66
C MET A 78 -0.10 15.14 10.71
N TYR A 79 -0.17 14.25 11.71
CA TYR A 79 -1.12 14.20 12.83
C TYR A 79 -1.21 15.48 13.69
N GLN A 80 -0.12 16.25 13.78
CA GLN A 80 0.02 17.32 14.78
C GLN A 80 -0.60 18.67 14.37
N PHE A 81 -0.99 18.84 13.10
CA PHE A 81 -1.51 20.12 12.61
C PHE A 81 -3.04 20.09 12.46
N ARG A 82 -3.74 20.08 13.60
CA ARG A 82 -5.22 20.18 13.75
C ARG A 82 -5.83 21.42 13.06
N PHE A 83 -5.00 22.39 12.64
CA PHE A 83 -5.41 23.67 12.05
C PHE A 83 -5.79 23.64 10.55
N PHE A 84 -5.45 22.62 9.79
CA PHE A 84 -5.54 22.71 8.32
C PHE A 84 -6.67 21.86 7.72
N ARG A 85 -7.89 22.41 7.75
CA ARG A 85 -8.98 22.01 6.81
C ARG A 85 -8.50 21.96 5.35
N ILE A 86 -7.46 22.73 5.01
CA ILE A 86 -6.78 22.79 3.70
C ILE A 86 -6.15 21.46 3.27
N PHE A 87 -5.72 20.57 4.19
CA PHE A 87 -5.23 19.24 3.79
C PHE A 87 -6.34 18.35 3.19
N ARG A 88 -7.63 18.67 3.40
CA ARG A 88 -8.73 18.03 2.64
C ARG A 88 -8.70 18.37 1.15
N ILE A 89 -8.07 19.47 0.73
CA ILE A 89 -7.94 19.85 -0.69
C ILE A 89 -6.81 19.04 -1.35
N VAL A 90 -5.71 18.80 -0.64
CA VAL A 90 -4.63 17.86 -1.06
C VAL A 90 -5.21 16.46 -1.33
N ARG A 91 -6.25 16.07 -0.57
CA ARG A 91 -7.00 14.82 -0.74
C ARG A 91 -7.75 14.72 -2.08
N ILE A 92 -8.27 15.84 -2.61
CA ILE A 92 -8.96 15.90 -3.91
C ILE A 92 -7.95 15.88 -5.06
N ILE A 93 -6.78 16.48 -4.86
CA ILE A 93 -5.68 16.47 -5.84
C ILE A 93 -5.19 15.03 -6.11
N ARG A 94 -5.13 14.17 -5.08
CA ARG A 94 -4.83 12.72 -5.22
C ARG A 94 -5.83 11.99 -6.15
N ILE A 95 -7.10 12.39 -6.13
CA ILE A 95 -8.17 11.81 -6.97
C ILE A 95 -8.00 12.20 -8.44
N LEU A 96 -7.73 13.48 -8.69
CA LEU A 96 -7.59 14.01 -10.05
C LEU A 96 -6.38 13.40 -10.80
N ASN A 97 -5.27 13.17 -10.11
CA ASN A 97 -4.09 12.52 -10.69
C ASN A 97 -4.32 11.02 -11.03
N SER A 98 -5.16 10.33 -10.26
CA SER A 98 -5.46 8.91 -10.48
C SER A 98 -6.36 8.68 -11.71
N ILE A 99 -7.21 9.66 -12.04
CA ILE A 99 -8.17 9.59 -13.16
C ILE A 99 -7.47 9.79 -14.52
N THR A 100 -6.45 10.64 -14.59
CA THR A 100 -5.68 10.92 -15.82
C THR A 100 -4.92 9.71 -16.39
N SER A 101 -4.80 8.62 -15.63
CA SER A 101 -4.07 7.40 -16.02
C SER A 101 -4.93 6.25 -16.55
N LEU A 102 -6.26 6.30 -16.46
CA LEU A 102 -7.12 5.15 -16.75
C LEU A 102 -7.14 4.74 -18.23
N ALA A 103 -7.14 5.69 -19.16
CA ALA A 103 -7.14 5.41 -20.61
C ALA A 103 -5.87 4.70 -21.07
N SER A 104 -4.71 5.09 -20.52
CA SER A 104 -3.40 4.51 -20.88
C SER A 104 -3.16 3.06 -20.42
N ILE A 105 -4.06 2.54 -19.56
CA ILE A 105 -3.92 1.20 -18.93
C ILE A 105 -4.71 0.13 -19.69
N LEU A 106 -5.88 0.48 -20.24
CA LEU A 106 -6.66 -0.45 -21.08
C LEU A 106 -5.85 -0.93 -22.29
N ASP A 107 -5.01 -0.04 -22.84
CA ASP A 107 -4.10 -0.36 -23.95
C ASP A 107 -2.89 -1.20 -23.49
N PHE A 108 -2.50 -1.11 -22.21
CA PHE A 108 -1.36 -1.85 -21.67
C PHE A 108 -1.69 -3.25 -21.16
N VAL A 109 -2.82 -3.41 -20.46
CA VAL A 109 -3.32 -4.74 -20.05
C VAL A 109 -3.45 -5.65 -21.26
N LYS A 110 -3.84 -5.09 -22.41
CA LYS A 110 -3.90 -5.80 -23.69
C LYS A 110 -2.53 -6.03 -24.34
N SER A 111 -1.54 -5.15 -24.16
CA SER A 111 -0.26 -5.21 -24.89
C SER A 111 0.91 -5.88 -24.15
N LYS A 112 0.94 -5.95 -22.81
CA LYS A 112 2.04 -6.59 -22.03
C LYS A 112 1.56 -7.36 -20.78
N PRO A 113 0.92 -8.54 -20.94
CA PRO A 113 0.28 -9.27 -19.84
C PRO A 113 1.25 -9.73 -18.74
N LYS A 114 2.46 -10.20 -19.09
CA LYS A 114 3.42 -10.79 -18.13
C LYS A 114 3.98 -9.78 -17.11
N GLN A 115 4.24 -8.54 -17.52
CA GLN A 115 4.72 -7.48 -16.63
C GLN A 115 3.60 -6.91 -15.75
N SER A 116 2.37 -6.89 -16.28
CA SER A 116 1.18 -6.47 -15.55
C SER A 116 0.87 -7.40 -14.37
N PHE A 117 1.03 -8.72 -14.57
CA PHE A 117 0.75 -9.75 -13.56
C PHE A 117 1.55 -9.57 -12.26
N PHE A 118 2.84 -9.23 -12.34
CA PHE A 118 3.67 -9.03 -11.14
C PHE A 118 3.22 -7.79 -10.32
N GLY A 119 2.80 -6.72 -11.00
CA GLY A 119 2.21 -5.56 -10.33
C GLY A 119 0.92 -5.92 -9.59
N PHE A 120 0.06 -6.72 -10.20
CA PHE A 120 -1.16 -7.21 -9.53
C PHE A 120 -0.87 -8.10 -8.32
N ILE A 121 0.16 -8.95 -8.38
CA ILE A 121 0.59 -9.75 -7.22
C ILE A 121 0.99 -8.85 -6.05
N ILE A 122 1.88 -7.88 -6.28
CA ILE A 122 2.32 -6.94 -5.23
C ILE A 122 1.11 -6.20 -4.64
N PHE A 123 0.20 -5.74 -5.49
CA PHE A 123 -1.02 -5.07 -5.04
C PHE A 123 -1.90 -5.98 -4.18
N PHE A 124 -2.08 -7.24 -4.58
CA PHE A 124 -2.85 -8.23 -3.83
C PHE A 124 -2.24 -8.49 -2.45
N ILE A 125 -0.91 -8.61 -2.37
CA ILE A 125 -0.19 -8.83 -1.11
C ILE A 125 -0.41 -7.67 -0.14
N VAL A 126 -0.16 -6.44 -0.59
CA VAL A 126 -0.32 -5.23 0.24
C VAL A 126 -1.78 -5.04 0.68
N SER A 127 -2.73 -5.28 -0.22
CA SER A 127 -4.16 -5.16 0.09
C SER A 127 -4.62 -6.24 1.07
N SER A 128 -4.17 -7.49 0.90
CA SER A 128 -4.48 -8.59 1.82
C SER A 128 -3.91 -8.31 3.21
N LEU A 129 -2.64 -7.88 3.30
CA LEU A 129 -1.99 -7.47 4.54
C LEU A 129 -2.81 -6.38 5.26
N LEU A 130 -3.24 -5.34 4.53
CA LEU A 130 -4.04 -4.26 5.09
C LEU A 130 -5.40 -4.75 5.61
N ILE A 131 -6.15 -5.50 4.79
CA ILE A 131 -7.51 -5.95 5.13
C ILE A 131 -7.47 -6.89 6.34
N THR A 132 -6.53 -7.84 6.35
CA THR A 132 -6.37 -8.80 7.44
C THR A 132 -5.90 -8.14 8.72
N SER A 133 -4.94 -7.20 8.66
CA SER A 133 -4.47 -6.47 9.84
C SER A 133 -5.59 -5.62 10.46
N VAL A 134 -6.30 -4.83 9.64
CA VAL A 134 -7.43 -4.02 10.13
C VAL A 134 -8.54 -4.89 10.70
N GLY A 135 -8.90 -5.98 10.02
CA GLY A 135 -9.94 -6.88 10.49
C GLY A 135 -9.56 -7.62 11.78
N VAL A 136 -8.30 -8.05 11.90
CA VAL A 136 -7.80 -8.70 13.12
C VAL A 136 -7.75 -7.71 14.28
N LEU A 137 -7.20 -6.50 14.08
CA LEU A 137 -7.18 -5.49 15.15
C LEU A 137 -8.61 -5.17 15.61
N TYR A 138 -9.55 -4.99 14.68
CA TYR A 138 -10.95 -4.75 15.03
C TYR A 138 -11.59 -5.86 15.87
N LEU A 139 -11.23 -7.12 15.61
CA LEU A 139 -11.80 -8.29 16.31
C LEU A 139 -11.09 -8.64 17.62
N GLU A 140 -9.79 -8.35 17.71
CA GLU A 140 -8.93 -8.82 18.80
C GLU A 140 -8.62 -7.75 19.83
N GLN A 141 -8.81 -6.46 19.50
CA GLN A 141 -8.36 -5.34 20.34
C GLN A 141 -8.87 -5.38 21.79
N GLU A 142 -10.06 -5.94 22.03
CA GLU A 142 -10.68 -6.00 23.36
C GLU A 142 -10.63 -7.40 24.01
N VAL A 143 -10.14 -8.42 23.31
CA VAL A 143 -10.29 -9.84 23.72
C VAL A 143 -8.97 -10.61 23.70
N GLY A 144 -8.05 -10.22 22.83
CA GLY A 144 -6.80 -10.93 22.56
C GLY A 144 -5.56 -10.19 23.08
N ASN A 145 -4.41 -10.57 22.53
CA ASN A 145 -3.11 -9.94 22.80
C ASN A 145 -2.73 -8.88 21.75
N ILE A 146 -3.47 -8.78 20.64
CA ILE A 146 -3.26 -7.76 19.60
C ILE A 146 -4.13 -6.56 19.95
N THR A 147 -3.59 -5.66 20.78
CA THR A 147 -4.37 -4.53 21.33
C THR A 147 -4.05 -3.19 20.69
N THR A 148 -2.82 -3.01 20.20
CA THR A 148 -2.38 -1.76 19.58
C THR A 148 -2.14 -1.91 18.08
N ALA A 149 -2.09 -0.79 17.36
CA ALA A 149 -1.71 -0.78 15.95
C ALA A 149 -0.31 -1.37 15.72
N GLU A 150 0.62 -1.08 16.62
CA GLU A 150 2.00 -1.54 16.59
C GLU A 150 2.09 -3.06 16.78
N ASP A 151 1.35 -3.61 17.75
CA ASP A 151 1.22 -5.05 17.97
C ASP A 151 0.68 -5.75 16.72
N CYS A 152 -0.34 -5.16 16.11
CA CYS A 152 -0.96 -5.69 14.90
C CYS A 152 0.01 -5.70 13.71
N LEU A 153 0.77 -4.61 13.51
CA LEU A 153 1.78 -4.53 12.46
C LEU A 153 2.91 -5.55 12.67
N TRP A 154 3.39 -5.69 13.90
CA TRP A 154 4.40 -6.68 14.24
C TRP A 154 3.89 -8.10 13.92
N TRP A 155 2.71 -8.45 14.43
CA TRP A 155 2.08 -9.74 14.18
C TRP A 155 1.88 -10.00 12.68
N ALA A 156 1.36 -9.03 11.93
CA ALA A 156 1.08 -9.18 10.51
C ALA A 156 2.36 -9.42 9.71
N MET A 157 3.45 -8.71 10.04
CA MET A 157 4.76 -8.88 9.40
C MET A 157 5.39 -10.24 9.72
N VAL A 158 5.35 -10.66 10.99
CA VAL A 158 5.85 -11.97 11.43
C VAL A 158 5.06 -13.12 10.79
N THR A 159 3.75 -12.94 10.61
CA THR A 159 2.85 -13.95 10.03
C THR A 159 3.00 -14.05 8.52
N ILE A 160 2.99 -12.94 7.79
CA ILE A 160 3.11 -12.94 6.32
C ILE A 160 4.50 -13.40 5.87
N SER A 161 5.54 -13.13 6.67
CA SER A 161 6.89 -13.62 6.44
C SER A 161 7.07 -15.09 6.80
N THR A 162 6.03 -15.76 7.30
CA THR A 162 6.02 -17.18 7.71
C THR A 162 6.95 -17.49 8.90
N VAL A 163 7.42 -16.47 9.63
CA VAL A 163 8.29 -16.64 10.81
C VAL A 163 7.50 -17.21 11.99
N GLY A 164 6.37 -16.57 12.33
CA GLY A 164 5.43 -17.08 13.33
C GLY A 164 6.01 -17.26 14.74
N TYR A 165 6.52 -16.19 15.36
CA TYR A 165 7.07 -16.26 16.73
C TYR A 165 6.08 -16.77 17.78
N GLY A 166 4.78 -16.53 17.58
CA GLY A 166 3.71 -17.00 18.48
C GLY A 166 3.53 -16.15 19.74
N ASP A 167 4.20 -15.01 19.83
CA ASP A 167 4.05 -14.00 20.87
C ASP A 167 2.71 -13.25 20.77
N LEU A 168 2.30 -12.91 19.55
CA LEU A 168 1.00 -12.33 19.23
C LEU A 168 0.22 -13.24 18.28
N TYR A 169 -1.08 -13.41 18.51
CA TYR A 169 -1.93 -14.23 17.65
C TYR A 169 -3.42 -13.98 17.88
N PRO A 170 -4.28 -14.06 16.84
CA PRO A 170 -5.72 -13.91 16.99
C PRO A 170 -6.32 -15.06 17.82
N VAL A 171 -7.14 -14.72 18.81
CA VAL A 171 -7.82 -15.70 19.67
C VAL A 171 -9.25 -15.96 19.22
N THR A 172 -9.88 -15.02 18.51
CA THR A 172 -11.26 -15.17 18.01
C THR A 172 -11.32 -16.07 16.76
N ASN A 173 -12.47 -16.70 16.55
CA ASN A 173 -12.68 -17.57 15.38
C ASN A 173 -12.55 -16.80 14.05
N LEU A 174 -13.11 -15.57 14.00
CA LEU A 174 -13.01 -14.72 12.81
C LEU A 174 -11.59 -14.17 12.63
N GLY A 175 -10.90 -13.80 13.71
CA GLY A 175 -9.50 -13.38 13.67
C GLY A 175 -8.58 -14.48 13.14
N ARG A 176 -8.79 -15.73 13.57
CA ARG A 176 -8.07 -16.90 13.02
C ARG A 176 -8.38 -17.15 11.55
N PHE A 177 -9.61 -16.93 11.12
CA PHE A 177 -9.97 -17.02 9.70
C PHE A 177 -9.21 -15.99 8.86
N LEU A 178 -9.13 -14.73 9.32
CA LEU A 178 -8.33 -13.69 8.66
C LEU A 178 -6.83 -14.03 8.68
N ALA A 179 -6.33 -14.59 9.78
CA ALA A 179 -4.94 -15.06 9.85
C ALA A 179 -4.64 -16.15 8.81
N MET A 180 -5.56 -17.08 8.58
CA MET A 180 -5.39 -18.10 7.53
C MET A 180 -5.25 -17.47 6.13
N ILE A 181 -6.04 -16.44 5.82
CA ILE A 181 -5.92 -15.69 4.56
C ILE A 181 -4.54 -15.02 4.46
N LEU A 182 -4.05 -14.44 5.56
CA LEU A 182 -2.75 -13.79 5.59
C LEU A 182 -1.61 -14.80 5.41
N ILE A 183 -1.67 -15.95 6.07
CA ILE A 183 -0.69 -17.04 5.93
C ILE A 183 -0.66 -17.54 4.49
N PHE A 184 -1.83 -17.79 3.89
CA PHE A 184 -1.92 -18.22 2.49
C PHE A 184 -1.32 -17.17 1.55
N THR A 185 -1.61 -15.89 1.79
CA THR A 185 -1.02 -14.77 1.05
C THR A 185 0.51 -14.80 1.17
N GLY A 186 1.07 -14.98 2.37
CA GLY A 186 2.51 -15.07 2.61
C GLY A 186 3.17 -16.18 1.80
N VAL A 187 2.62 -17.39 1.85
CA VAL A 187 3.14 -18.55 1.09
C VAL A 187 3.12 -18.29 -0.42
N VAL A 188 2.00 -17.78 -0.96
CA VAL A 188 1.88 -17.43 -2.38
C VAL A 188 2.89 -16.34 -2.78
N SER A 189 3.12 -15.37 -1.89
CA SER A 189 4.07 -14.27 -2.10
C SER A 189 5.49 -14.77 -2.27
N PHE A 190 5.95 -15.67 -1.40
CA PHE A 190 7.28 -16.27 -1.49
C PHE A 190 7.47 -17.03 -2.81
N GLY A 191 6.48 -17.83 -3.21
CA GLY A 191 6.51 -18.55 -4.48
C GLY A 191 6.58 -17.60 -5.70
N ALA A 192 5.78 -16.53 -5.69
CA ALA A 192 5.79 -15.54 -6.75
C ALA A 192 7.12 -14.77 -6.84
N LEU A 193 7.72 -14.41 -5.70
CA LEU A 193 9.02 -13.73 -5.65
C LEU A 193 10.13 -14.63 -6.21
N LEU A 194 10.18 -15.90 -5.81
CA LEU A 194 11.16 -16.86 -6.29
C LEU A 194 11.05 -17.07 -7.81
N SER A 195 9.81 -17.21 -8.31
CA SER A 195 9.53 -17.32 -9.75
C SER A 195 10.02 -16.08 -10.52
N TYR A 196 9.80 -14.88 -9.98
CA TYR A 196 10.26 -13.64 -10.59
C TYR A 196 11.78 -13.57 -10.68
N ILE A 197 12.50 -13.90 -9.59
CA ILE A 197 13.96 -13.90 -9.56
C ILE A 197 14.51 -14.92 -10.55
N ASN A 198 14.00 -16.14 -10.55
CA ASN A 198 14.43 -17.19 -11.49
C ASN A 198 14.17 -16.79 -12.95
N GLY A 199 13.02 -16.18 -13.24
CA GLY A 199 12.71 -15.65 -14.57
C GLY A 199 13.71 -14.58 -15.02
N ARG A 200 14.14 -13.71 -14.10
CA ARG A 200 15.18 -12.70 -14.37
C ARG A 200 16.56 -13.33 -14.58
N LEU A 201 16.97 -14.26 -13.73
CA LEU A 201 18.27 -14.94 -13.85
C LEU A 201 18.41 -15.70 -15.18
N ASN A 202 17.35 -16.39 -15.60
CA ASN A 202 17.35 -17.10 -16.88
C ASN A 202 17.43 -16.13 -18.08
N SER A 203 16.90 -14.91 -17.96
CA SER A 203 17.03 -13.90 -19.01
C SER A 203 18.42 -13.28 -19.15
N PHE A 204 19.32 -13.46 -18.16
CA PHE A 204 20.72 -13.06 -18.26
C PHE A 204 21.63 -14.17 -18.81
N LYS A 205 21.17 -15.42 -18.77
CA LYS A 205 21.92 -16.59 -19.28
C LYS A 205 21.70 -16.84 -20.77
N ASN A 206 20.65 -16.26 -21.36
CA ASN A 206 20.34 -16.28 -22.80
C ASN A 206 20.64 -14.93 -23.42
#